data_AF-A0A6G3U5G7-F1
#
_entry.id   AF-A0A6G3U5G7-F1
#
_cell.length_a   1.000
_cell.length_b   1.000
_cell.length_c   1.000
_cell.angle_alpha   90.00
_cell.angle_beta   90.00
_cell.angle_gamma   90.00
#
_symmetry.space_group_name_H-M   'P 1'
#
loop_
_entity.id
_entity.type
_entity.pdbx_description
1 polymer ?
#
loop_
_entity_poly.entity_id
_entity_poly.type
_entity_poly.pdbx_seq_one_letter_code
_entity_poly.pdbx_strand_id
1 'polypeptide(L)'
;AELTEGLRVHPEAMRRHLGLTRGLIAAEQLSARLTPVLGRARARDLLTRLARQAREEDVDLTELLATEPELLGIDLARAADPTEGTGAAGALTDQALERP
;
A
#
# COMPACT_ATOMS: atom_id res chain seq x y z
N ALA A 1 -21.34 -24.44 13.21
CA ALA A 1 -20.13 -23.62 13.26
C ALA A 1 -18.92 -24.30 12.59
N GLU A 2 -19.10 -25.43 11.91
CA GLU A 2 -18.01 -26.23 11.34
C GLU A 2 -17.09 -25.45 10.37
N LEU A 3 -17.66 -24.52 9.59
CA LEU A 3 -16.88 -23.69 8.65
C LEU A 3 -15.86 -22.79 9.37
N THR A 4 -16.23 -22.19 10.51
CA THR A 4 -15.33 -21.30 11.27
C THR A 4 -14.32 -22.08 12.10
N GLU A 5 -14.71 -23.25 12.61
CA GLU A 5 -13.83 -24.13 13.39
C GLU A 5 -12.74 -24.78 12.54
N GLY A 6 -13.06 -25.13 11.29
CA GLY A 6 -12.13 -25.75 10.34
C GLY A 6 -11.36 -24.78 9.44
N LEU A 7 -11.52 -23.47 9.62
CA LEU A 7 -10.93 -22.46 8.73
C LEU A 7 -9.40 -22.52 8.76
N ARG A 8 -8.79 -22.60 7.57
CA ARG A 8 -7.33 -22.54 7.41
C ARG A 8 -6.94 -21.24 6.71
N VAL A 9 -6.10 -20.45 7.36
CA VAL A 9 -5.53 -19.22 6.80
C VAL A 9 -4.20 -19.54 6.14
N HIS A 10 -3.93 -18.90 5.00
CA HIS A 10 -2.67 -19.02 4.26
C HIS A 10 -1.97 -17.64 4.17
N PRO A 11 -1.24 -17.23 5.22
CA PRO A 11 -0.65 -15.88 5.31
C PRO A 11 0.30 -15.55 4.15
N GLU A 12 1.03 -16.54 3.65
CA GLU A 12 1.96 -16.38 2.53
C GLU A 12 1.22 -16.08 1.23
N ALA A 13 0.06 -16.73 1.02
CA ALA A 13 -0.80 -16.44 -0.13
C ALA A 13 -1.41 -15.04 -0.02
N MET A 14 -1.88 -14.65 1.16
CA MET A 14 -2.39 -13.30 1.42
C MET A 14 -1.30 -12.25 1.11
N ARG A 15 -0.08 -12.43 1.63
CA ARG A 15 1.04 -11.51 1.39
C ARG A 15 1.42 -11.46 -0.09
N ARG A 16 1.48 -12.60 -0.79
CA ARG A 16 1.74 -12.63 -2.24
C ARG A 16 0.65 -11.86 -3.02
N HIS A 17 -0.61 -11.98 -2.61
CA HIS A 17 -1.71 -11.30 -3.30
C HIS A 17 -1.66 -9.79 -3.18
N LEU A 18 -1.05 -9.23 -2.12
CA LEU A 18 -0.82 -7.78 -2.03
C LEU A 18 0.08 -7.26 -3.17
N GLY A 19 1.02 -8.10 -3.65
CA GLY A 19 1.90 -7.78 -4.77
C GLY A 19 1.23 -7.82 -6.15
N LEU A 20 0.02 -8.39 -6.29
CA LEU A 20 -0.66 -8.51 -7.59
C LEU A 20 -1.01 -7.15 -8.22
N THR A 21 -1.08 -6.10 -7.39
CA THR A 21 -1.36 -4.74 -7.85
C THR A 21 -0.10 -3.93 -8.20
N ARG A 22 1.10 -4.54 -8.10
CA ARG A 22 2.39 -3.90 -8.43
C ARG A 22 2.57 -2.53 -7.76
N GLY A 23 2.32 -2.48 -6.45
CA GLY A 23 2.42 -1.27 -5.62
C GLY A 23 1.20 -0.34 -5.64
N LEU A 24 0.24 -0.53 -6.56
CA LEU A 24 -0.92 0.38 -6.68
C LEU A 24 -1.84 0.36 -5.45
N ILE A 25 -1.94 -0.77 -4.74
CA ILE A 25 -2.73 -0.88 -3.51
C ILE A 25 -2.23 0.06 -2.39
N ALA A 26 -0.96 0.47 -2.43
CA ALA A 26 -0.34 1.37 -1.45
C ALA A 26 -0.44 2.86 -1.83
N ALA A 27 -1.18 3.24 -2.89
CA ALA A 27 -1.21 4.61 -3.41
C ALA A 27 -1.66 5.67 -2.37
N GLU A 28 -2.62 5.33 -1.50
CA GLU A 28 -3.06 6.26 -0.44
C GLU A 28 -1.95 6.49 0.60
N GLN A 29 -1.33 5.41 1.07
CA GLN A 29 -0.22 5.47 2.01
C GLN A 29 0.97 6.24 1.43
N LEU A 30 1.29 6.00 0.16
CA LEU A 30 2.31 6.75 -0.57
C LEU A 30 1.95 8.24 -0.63
N SER A 31 0.70 8.59 -0.93
CA SER A 31 0.24 9.98 -0.96
C SER A 31 0.41 10.69 0.39
N ALA A 32 0.06 10.00 1.48
CA ALA A 32 0.23 10.53 2.83
C ALA A 32 1.70 10.78 3.17
N ARG A 33 2.61 9.86 2.78
CA ARG A 33 4.05 9.98 3.02
C ARG A 33 4.76 10.99 2.13
N LEU A 34 4.27 11.19 0.90
CA LEU A 34 4.81 12.16 -0.04
C LEU A 34 4.29 13.59 0.21
N THR A 35 3.16 13.75 0.91
CA THR A 35 2.56 15.06 1.20
C THR A 35 3.52 16.02 1.95
N PRO A 36 4.29 15.61 2.98
CA PRO A 36 5.25 16.49 3.64
C PRO A 36 6.41 16.95 2.75
N VAL A 37 6.73 16.18 1.70
CA VAL A 37 7.86 16.46 0.80
C VAL A 37 7.43 17.31 -0.40
N LEU A 38 6.31 16.94 -1.03
CA LEU A 38 5.86 17.54 -2.29
C LEU A 38 4.66 18.48 -2.13
N GLY A 39 3.97 18.40 -1.00
CA GLY A 39 2.63 18.96 -0.84
C GLY A 39 1.53 18.04 -1.38
N ARG A 40 0.34 18.15 -0.80
CA ARG A 40 -0.80 17.24 -1.06
C ARG A 40 -1.20 17.18 -2.53
N ALA A 41 -1.38 18.33 -3.17
CA ALA A 41 -1.83 18.41 -4.56
C ALA A 41 -0.80 17.74 -5.50
N ARG A 42 0.48 18.08 -5.35
CA ARG A 42 1.56 17.54 -6.16
C ARG A 42 1.75 16.04 -5.96
N ALA A 43 1.70 15.56 -4.71
CA ALA A 43 1.80 14.13 -4.40
C ALA A 43 0.68 13.34 -5.09
N ARG A 44 -0.56 13.84 -5.03
CA ARG A 44 -1.71 13.22 -5.69
C ARG A 44 -1.56 13.21 -7.22
N ASP A 45 -1.16 14.34 -7.82
CA ASP A 45 -1.00 14.43 -9.27
C ASP A 45 0.11 13.51 -9.78
N LEU A 46 1.24 13.46 -9.05
CA LEU A 46 2.34 12.56 -9.33
C LEU A 46 1.90 11.09 -9.30
N LEU A 47 1.28 10.66 -8.19
CA LEU A 47 0.82 9.28 -8.05
C LEU A 47 -0.25 8.92 -9.06
N THR A 48 -1.15 9.84 -9.42
CA THR A 48 -2.16 9.60 -10.46
C THR A 48 -1.51 9.35 -11.81
N ARG A 49 -0.53 10.20 -12.19
CA ARG A 49 0.22 10.05 -13.44
C ARG A 49 0.97 8.72 -13.48
N LEU A 50 1.72 8.40 -12.43
CA LEU A 50 2.52 7.18 -12.37
C LEU A 50 1.68 5.92 -12.25
N ALA A 51 0.57 5.95 -11.52
CA ALA A 51 -0.34 4.82 -11.42
C ALA A 51 -1.03 4.52 -12.77
N ARG A 52 -1.23 5.52 -13.62
CA ARG A 52 -1.69 5.31 -14.98
C ARG A 52 -0.58 4.69 -15.83
N GLN A 53 0.62 5.26 -15.80
CA GLN A 53 1.77 4.75 -16.54
C GLN A 53 2.10 3.29 -16.16
N ALA A 54 2.12 2.96 -14.87
CA ALA A 54 2.35 1.60 -14.36
C ALA A 54 1.37 0.58 -14.95
N ARG A 55 0.11 0.98 -15.17
CA ARG A 55 -0.90 0.12 -15.79
C ARG A 55 -0.74 0.01 -17.31
N GLU A 56 -0.40 1.11 -17.98
CA GLU A 56 -0.22 1.16 -19.42
C GLU A 56 1.03 0.39 -19.87
N GLU A 57 2.11 0.49 -19.09
CA GLU A 57 3.42 -0.13 -19.37
C GLU A 57 3.61 -1.50 -18.72
N ASP A 58 2.66 -1.92 -17.86
CA ASP A 58 2.75 -3.13 -17.04
C ASP A 58 4.07 -3.20 -16.25
N VAL A 59 4.34 -2.17 -15.45
CA VAL A 59 5.53 -2.02 -14.60
C VAL A 59 5.15 -1.72 -13.14
N ASP A 60 6.11 -1.84 -12.21
CA ASP A 60 5.84 -1.57 -10.81
C ASP A 60 5.81 -0.06 -10.50
N LEU A 61 4.82 0.38 -9.71
CA LEU A 61 4.71 1.77 -9.30
C LEU A 61 5.96 2.24 -8.54
N THR A 62 6.58 1.36 -7.75
CA THR A 62 7.79 1.67 -6.98
C THR A 62 9.01 1.88 -7.85
N GLU A 63 9.12 1.14 -8.96
CA GLU A 63 10.17 1.35 -9.96
C GLU A 63 10.03 2.73 -10.60
N LEU A 64 8.82 3.11 -10.99
CA LEU A 64 8.56 4.45 -11.55
C LEU A 64 8.85 5.56 -10.54
N LEU A 65 8.41 5.40 -9.29
CA LEU A 65 8.70 6.37 -8.21
C LEU A 65 10.20 6.54 -7.96
N ALA A 66 10.99 5.47 -8.07
CA ALA A 66 12.45 5.53 -7.89
C ALA A 66 13.16 6.33 -9.01
N THR A 67 12.52 6.48 -10.18
CA THR A 67 13.05 7.27 -11.30
C THR A 67 12.67 8.75 -11.24
N GLU A 68 11.74 9.15 -10.37
CA GLU A 68 11.30 10.53 -10.28
C GLU A 68 12.37 11.41 -9.62
N PRO A 69 12.87 12.47 -10.30
CA PRO A 69 13.96 13.31 -9.78
C PRO A 69 13.68 13.94 -8.42
N GLU A 70 12.41 14.32 -8.18
CA GLU A 70 11.95 14.93 -6.92
C GLU A 70 11.99 13.95 -5.73
N LEU A 71 12.11 12.65 -5.99
CA LEU A 71 12.08 11.57 -5.01
C LEU A 71 13.43 10.87 -4.82
N LEU A 72 14.47 11.30 -5.54
CA LEU A 72 15.81 10.73 -5.44
C LEU A 72 16.34 10.85 -4.00
N GLY A 73 16.74 9.71 -3.43
CA GLY A 73 17.26 9.63 -2.06
C GLY A 73 16.19 9.45 -0.98
N ILE A 74 14.91 9.41 -1.35
CA ILE A 74 13.83 9.08 -0.42
C ILE A 74 13.62 7.56 -0.41
N ASP A 75 13.74 6.94 0.76
CA ASP A 75 13.38 5.52 0.91
C ASP A 75 11.85 5.36 0.89
N LEU A 76 11.35 5.00 -0.28
CA LEU A 76 9.94 4.70 -0.51
C LEU A 76 9.61 3.21 -0.37
N ALA A 77 10.60 2.33 -0.10
CA ALA A 77 10.34 0.90 0.00
C ALA A 77 9.36 0.61 1.15
N ARG A 78 9.59 1.21 2.31
CA ARG A 78 8.64 1.12 3.44
C ARG A 78 7.32 1.82 3.15
N ALA A 79 7.33 2.84 2.29
CA ALA A 79 6.13 3.61 1.94
C ALA A 79 5.19 2.83 1.02
N ALA A 80 5.78 2.03 0.15
CA ALA A 80 5.09 1.18 -0.79
C ALA A 80 4.74 -0.20 -0.23
N ASP A 81 5.28 -0.58 0.94
CA ASP A 81 4.91 -1.84 1.60
C ASP A 81 3.43 -1.78 2.05
N PRO A 82 2.55 -2.59 1.43
CA PRO A 82 1.13 -2.58 1.74
C PRO A 82 0.81 -3.19 3.12
N THR A 83 1.76 -3.90 3.74
CA THR A 83 1.59 -4.45 5.09
C THR A 83 1.73 -3.40 6.19
N GLU A 84 2.33 -2.25 5.88
CA GLU A 84 2.41 -1.10 6.78
C GLU A 84 1.13 -0.24 6.75
N GLY A 85 0.23 -0.52 5.80
CA GLY A 85 -0.95 0.28 5.48
C GLY A 85 -2.28 -0.20 6.05
N THR A 86 -2.28 -0.99 7.13
CA THR A 86 -3.51 -1.59 7.66
C THR A 86 -4.38 -0.63 8.50
N GLY A 87 -3.94 0.63 8.67
CA GLY A 87 -4.67 1.64 9.44
C GLY A 87 -5.00 1.16 10.86
N ALA A 88 -6.27 1.36 11.28
CA ALA A 88 -6.75 0.99 12.61
C ALA A 88 -7.19 -0.48 12.76
N ALA A 89 -6.92 -1.36 11.76
CA ALA A 89 -7.45 -2.72 11.75
C ALA A 89 -7.11 -3.54 13.00
N GLY A 90 -5.89 -3.42 13.54
CA GLY A 90 -5.48 -4.07 14.78
C GLY A 90 -6.31 -3.58 15.98
N ALA A 91 -6.32 -2.26 16.21
CA ALA A 91 -7.07 -1.66 17.32
C ALA A 91 -8.59 -1.95 17.25
N LEU A 92 -9.18 -1.98 16.06
CA LEU A 92 -10.59 -2.33 15.88
C LEU A 92 -10.87 -3.82 16.16
N THR A 93 -9.90 -4.69 15.87
CA THR A 93 -9.99 -6.13 16.18
C THR A 93 -9.92 -6.34 17.69
N ASP A 94 -8.98 -5.69 18.36
CA ASP A 94 -8.84 -5.73 19.82
C ASP A 94 -10.14 -5.24 20.49
N GLN A 95 -10.65 -4.08 20.05
CA GLN A 95 -11.90 -3.55 20.54
C GLN A 95 -13.08 -4.52 20.34
N ALA A 96 -13.15 -5.22 19.21
CA ALA A 96 -14.22 -6.17 18.95
C ALA A 96 -14.18 -7.40 19.87
N LEU A 97 -12.98 -7.85 20.23
CA LEU A 97 -12.76 -9.00 21.12
C LEU A 97 -13.00 -8.66 22.60
N GLU A 98 -12.85 -7.40 23.00
CA GLU A 98 -13.06 -6.93 24.38
C GLU A 98 -14.52 -6.58 24.71
N ARG A 99 -15.44 -6.66 23.74
CA ARG A 99 -16.86 -6.37 23.98
C ARG A 99 -17.51 -7.52 24.79
N PRO A 100 -18.22 -7.21 25.90
CA PRO A 100 -18.94 -8.21 26.69
C PRO A 100 -20.16 -8.78 25.96
#